data_AF-A0A662G1H4-F1
#
_entry.id   AF-A0A662G1H4-F1
#
_cell.length_a   1.000
_cell.length_b   1.000
_cell.length_c   1.000
_cell.angle_alpha   90.00
_cell.angle_beta   90.00
_cell.angle_gamma   90.00
#
_symmetry.space_group_name_H-M   'P 1'
#
loop_
_entity.id
_entity.type
_entity.pdbx_description
1 polymer ?
#
loop_
_entity_poly.entity_id
_entity_poly.type
_entity_poly.pdbx_seq_one_letter_code
_entity_poly.pdbx_strand_id
1 'polypeptide(L)'
;MNSIEDFKEVIIEHFRRRGCTRPQVDISEDVIKQVDLVLQDANNLLAFRIFRGIVYSAAEFRVMIDEEILRATKLTEVFDKVYIVIPDTYTDMARSVISGRILDEVGIGIIAVDEHGNVEELLVPRPTKLTRRELGKGIEEIVGDLRRRIDEIELLYNSLKTEFGVLSEKITKIERTLSMLREEVDVLKGKLSTLPTRHEIIEEIGEKTLAPVEELPSFAKNNPWLEILRKRERK
;
A
#
# COMPACT_ATOMS: atom_id res chain seq x y z
N MET A 1 11.46 -43.56 -29.93
CA MET A 1 10.49 -42.67 -29.23
C MET A 1 9.85 -41.77 -30.28
N ASN A 2 8.52 -41.75 -30.40
CA ASN A 2 7.83 -40.99 -31.47
C ASN A 2 6.83 -39.97 -30.94
N SER A 3 6.58 -39.92 -29.63
CA SER A 3 5.69 -38.92 -29.03
C SER A 3 6.48 -37.84 -28.31
N ILE A 4 6.03 -36.59 -28.44
CA ILE A 4 6.55 -35.43 -27.68
C ILE A 4 6.48 -35.70 -26.17
N GLU A 5 5.48 -36.47 -25.74
CA GLU A 5 5.30 -36.83 -24.35
C GLU A 5 6.45 -37.72 -23.83
N ASP A 6 6.98 -38.61 -24.67
CA ASP A 6 8.12 -39.47 -24.34
C ASP A 6 9.36 -38.60 -24.04
N PHE A 7 9.61 -37.58 -24.86
CA PHE A 7 10.72 -36.64 -24.65
C PHE A 7 10.54 -35.86 -23.35
N LYS A 8 9.32 -35.41 -23.03
CA LYS A 8 9.05 -34.69 -21.78
C LYS A 8 9.31 -35.56 -20.56
N GLU A 9 8.83 -36.80 -20.56
CA GLU A 9 9.04 -37.72 -19.44
C GLU A 9 10.53 -37.97 -19.17
N VAL A 10 11.30 -38.20 -20.24
CA VAL A 10 12.76 -38.39 -20.14
C VAL A 10 13.46 -37.16 -19.57
N ILE A 11 13.13 -35.96 -20.06
CA ILE A 11 13.71 -34.71 -19.54
C ILE A 11 13.32 -34.51 -18.08
N ILE A 12 12.05 -34.73 -17.72
CA ILE A 12 11.58 -34.61 -16.34
C ILE A 12 12.35 -35.56 -15.44
N GLU A 13 12.53 -36.82 -15.83
CA GLU A 13 13.23 -37.81 -15.02
C GLU A 13 14.72 -37.46 -14.86
N HIS A 14 15.40 -37.10 -15.95
CA HIS A 14 16.82 -36.72 -15.94
C HIS A 14 17.08 -35.52 -15.03
N PHE A 15 16.29 -34.45 -15.16
CA PHE A 15 16.46 -33.25 -14.35
C PHE A 15 15.92 -33.42 -12.92
N ARG A 16 14.92 -34.27 -12.68
CA ARG A 16 14.48 -34.63 -11.32
C ARG A 16 15.58 -35.35 -10.54
N ARG A 17 16.31 -36.27 -11.18
CA ARG A 17 17.49 -36.92 -10.56
C ARG A 17 18.57 -35.92 -10.15
N ARG A 18 18.63 -34.77 -10.83
CA ARG A 18 19.54 -33.65 -10.51
C ARG A 18 18.97 -32.63 -9.53
N GLY A 19 17.78 -32.87 -8.98
CA GLY A 19 17.15 -32.03 -7.96
C GLY A 19 16.18 -30.97 -8.50
N CYS A 20 15.85 -30.98 -9.79
CA CYS A 20 14.88 -30.05 -10.35
C CYS A 20 13.44 -30.45 -9.97
N THR A 21 12.61 -29.46 -9.68
CA THR A 21 11.19 -29.63 -9.32
C THR A 21 10.27 -28.96 -10.33
N ARG A 22 8.95 -29.14 -10.15
CA ARG A 22 7.96 -28.34 -10.88
C ARG A 22 8.05 -26.86 -10.44
N PRO A 23 7.79 -25.91 -11.35
CA PRO A 23 7.81 -24.49 -11.01
C PRO A 23 6.75 -24.15 -9.97
N GLN A 24 7.15 -23.40 -8.93
CA GLN A 24 6.26 -22.86 -7.90
C GLN A 24 5.85 -21.40 -8.17
N VAL A 25 6.46 -20.78 -9.18
CA VAL A 25 6.21 -19.39 -9.57
C VAL A 25 5.06 -19.34 -10.57
N ASP A 26 4.20 -18.33 -10.43
CA ASP A 26 3.13 -18.07 -11.40
C ASP A 26 3.73 -17.49 -12.69
N ILE A 27 3.53 -18.17 -13.81
CA ILE A 27 4.07 -17.81 -15.12
C ILE A 27 2.87 -17.52 -16.02
N SER A 28 2.89 -16.40 -16.73
CA SER A 28 1.80 -16.02 -17.64
C SER A 28 1.46 -17.13 -18.63
N GLU A 29 0.17 -17.40 -18.81
CA GLU A 29 -0.32 -18.46 -19.71
C GLU A 29 0.21 -18.30 -21.15
N ASP A 30 0.39 -17.08 -21.62
CA ASP A 30 0.91 -16.77 -22.95
C ASP A 30 2.35 -17.22 -23.15
N VAL A 31 3.14 -17.24 -22.07
CA VAL A 31 4.53 -17.71 -22.08
C VAL A 31 4.56 -19.23 -21.98
N ILE A 32 3.70 -19.83 -21.15
CA ILE A 32 3.58 -21.29 -21.01
C ILE A 32 3.22 -21.94 -22.35
N LYS A 33 2.33 -21.32 -23.14
CA LYS A 33 1.97 -21.82 -24.48
C LYS A 33 3.15 -21.86 -25.48
N GLN A 34 4.22 -21.11 -25.20
CA GLN A 34 5.40 -21.04 -26.06
C GLN A 34 6.50 -22.03 -25.64
N VAL A 35 6.31 -22.80 -24.59
CA VAL A 35 7.29 -23.78 -24.09
C VAL A 35 6.65 -25.15 -23.94
N ASP A 36 7.44 -26.20 -24.15
CA ASP A 36 6.94 -27.57 -24.06
C ASP A 36 6.97 -28.09 -22.62
N LEU A 37 7.98 -27.65 -21.85
CA LEU A 37 8.19 -28.04 -20.47
C LEU A 37 8.90 -26.92 -19.70
N VAL A 38 8.50 -26.76 -18.43
CA VAL A 38 9.15 -25.86 -17.49
C VAL A 38 9.53 -26.63 -16.24
N LEU A 39 10.77 -26.45 -15.78
CA LEU A 39 11.27 -26.98 -14.52
C LEU A 39 11.91 -25.86 -13.71
N GLN A 40 12.11 -26.11 -12.42
CA GLN A 40 12.75 -25.19 -11.50
C GLN A 40 13.94 -25.88 -10.82
N ASP A 41 15.10 -25.25 -10.91
CA ASP A 41 16.34 -25.67 -10.25
C ASP A 41 16.69 -24.63 -9.17
N ALA A 42 16.32 -24.93 -7.93
CA ALA A 42 16.31 -23.98 -6.81
C ALA A 42 15.54 -22.69 -7.17
N ASN A 43 16.26 -21.60 -7.43
CA ASN A 43 15.66 -20.31 -7.81
C ASN A 43 15.70 -20.03 -9.31
N ASN A 44 16.28 -20.92 -10.11
CA ASN A 44 16.40 -20.73 -11.55
C ASN A 44 15.24 -21.43 -12.28
N LEU A 45 14.55 -20.71 -13.16
CA LEU A 45 13.53 -21.26 -14.03
C LEU A 45 14.16 -21.78 -15.32
N LEU A 46 13.88 -23.04 -15.63
CA LEU A 46 14.36 -23.76 -16.81
C LEU A 46 13.21 -23.92 -17.80
N ALA A 47 13.41 -23.50 -19.04
CA ALA A 47 12.45 -23.73 -20.12
C ALA A 47 13.00 -24.71 -21.15
N PHE A 48 12.16 -25.59 -21.67
CA PHE A 48 12.51 -26.54 -22.70
C PHE A 48 11.58 -26.40 -23.90
N ARG A 49 12.17 -26.29 -25.09
CA ARG A 49 11.47 -26.34 -26.38
C ARG A 49 11.94 -27.55 -27.17
N ILE A 50 11.02 -28.40 -27.59
CA ILE A 50 11.32 -29.61 -28.34
C ILE A 50 11.32 -29.27 -29.83
N PHE A 51 12.41 -29.57 -30.51
CA PHE A 51 12.54 -29.40 -31.95
C PHE A 51 11.64 -30.41 -32.68
N ARG A 52 10.67 -29.88 -33.44
CA ARG A 52 9.66 -30.68 -34.16
C ARG A 52 9.90 -30.78 -35.67
N GLY A 53 10.99 -30.19 -36.16
CA GLY A 53 11.31 -30.17 -37.59
C GLY A 53 11.70 -31.56 -38.11
N ILE A 54 11.23 -31.89 -39.31
CA ILE A 54 11.73 -33.04 -40.08
C ILE A 54 12.69 -32.46 -41.11
N VAL A 55 13.93 -32.92 -41.10
CA VAL A 55 15.03 -32.30 -41.84
C VAL A 55 15.92 -33.38 -42.45
N TYR A 56 16.27 -33.21 -43.72
CA TYR A 56 17.02 -34.19 -44.49
C TYR A 56 18.42 -33.68 -44.90
N SER A 57 18.67 -32.38 -44.71
CA SER A 57 19.96 -31.76 -44.97
C SER A 57 20.37 -30.76 -43.88
N ALA A 58 21.68 -30.54 -43.75
CA ALA A 58 22.22 -29.56 -42.80
C ALA A 58 21.77 -28.13 -43.12
N ALA A 59 21.50 -27.80 -44.40
CA ALA A 59 21.01 -26.48 -44.80
C ALA A 59 19.57 -26.24 -44.32
N GLU A 60 18.69 -27.23 -44.47
CA GLU A 60 17.32 -27.15 -43.95
C GLU A 60 17.31 -27.12 -42.42
N PHE A 61 18.15 -27.96 -41.79
CA PHE A 61 18.33 -27.94 -40.33
C PHE A 61 18.73 -26.56 -39.83
N ARG A 62 19.68 -25.90 -40.51
CA ARG A 62 20.12 -24.53 -40.17
C ARG A 62 18.97 -23.52 -40.16
N VAL A 63 18.14 -23.52 -41.20
CA VAL A 63 17.03 -22.57 -41.28
C VAL A 63 16.03 -22.81 -40.14
N MET A 64 15.65 -24.07 -39.90
CA MET A 64 14.69 -24.39 -38.85
C MET A 64 15.23 -24.14 -37.44
N ILE A 65 16.51 -24.45 -37.19
CA ILE A 65 17.09 -24.23 -35.87
C ILE A 65 17.30 -22.74 -35.60
N ASP A 66 17.68 -21.94 -36.59
CA ASP A 66 17.82 -20.49 -36.45
C ASP A 66 16.47 -19.83 -36.08
N GLU A 67 15.36 -20.30 -36.65
CA GLU A 67 14.01 -19.88 -36.25
C GLU A 67 13.67 -20.25 -34.81
N GLU A 68 14.02 -21.47 -34.39
CA GLU A 68 13.79 -21.94 -33.02
C GLU A 68 14.66 -21.18 -32.00
N ILE A 69 15.91 -20.91 -32.34
CA ILE A 69 16.82 -20.07 -31.55
C ILE A 69 16.22 -18.67 -31.39
N LEU A 70 15.74 -18.05 -32.47
CA LEU A 70 15.13 -16.71 -32.42
C LEU A 70 13.90 -16.66 -31.50
N ARG A 71 13.06 -17.71 -31.51
CA ARG A 71 11.91 -17.84 -30.60
C ARG A 71 12.39 -18.02 -29.15
N ALA A 72 13.40 -18.87 -28.94
CA ALA A 72 13.99 -19.11 -27.63
C ALA A 72 14.65 -17.85 -27.03
N THR A 73 15.20 -16.95 -27.85
CA THR A 73 15.76 -15.66 -27.38
C THR A 73 14.73 -14.80 -26.64
N LYS A 74 13.45 -14.85 -27.02
CA LYS A 74 12.40 -14.12 -26.30
C LYS A 74 12.14 -14.71 -24.91
N LEU A 75 12.34 -16.02 -24.77
CA LEU A 75 12.12 -16.74 -23.54
C LEU A 75 13.23 -16.50 -22.52
N THR A 76 14.45 -16.14 -22.95
CA THR A 76 15.55 -15.79 -22.02
C THR A 76 15.31 -14.48 -21.26
N GLU A 77 14.26 -13.73 -21.59
CA GLU A 77 13.78 -12.61 -20.76
C GLU A 77 13.02 -13.08 -19.51
N VAL A 78 12.34 -14.23 -19.60
CA VAL A 78 11.44 -14.76 -18.56
C VAL A 78 12.06 -15.94 -17.82
N PHE A 79 12.90 -16.73 -18.48
CA PHE A 79 13.54 -17.92 -17.93
C PHE A 79 15.04 -17.71 -17.78
N ASP A 80 15.62 -18.25 -16.71
CA ASP A 80 17.06 -18.09 -16.41
C ASP A 80 17.93 -18.97 -17.32
N LYS A 81 17.38 -20.11 -17.78
CA LYS A 81 18.02 -21.05 -18.69
C LYS A 81 16.97 -21.58 -19.66
N VAL A 82 17.27 -21.50 -20.96
CA VAL A 82 16.40 -22.01 -22.02
C VAL A 82 17.14 -23.09 -22.78
N TYR A 83 16.52 -24.25 -22.95
CA TYR A 83 17.07 -25.38 -23.71
C TYR A 83 16.23 -25.65 -24.94
N ILE A 84 16.92 -25.90 -26.05
CA ILE A 84 16.34 -26.53 -27.23
C ILE A 84 16.68 -28.03 -27.17
N VAL A 85 15.64 -28.86 -27.22
CA VAL A 85 15.76 -30.31 -27.21
C VAL A 85 15.75 -30.80 -28.64
N ILE A 86 16.80 -31.49 -29.05
CA ILE A 86 16.89 -32.12 -30.36
C ILE A 86 16.95 -33.65 -30.21
N PRO A 87 16.33 -34.39 -31.13
CA PRO A 87 16.61 -35.82 -31.28
C PRO A 87 18.08 -36.09 -31.59
N ASP A 88 18.62 -37.20 -31.09
CA ASP A 88 20.03 -37.57 -31.31
C ASP A 88 20.38 -37.79 -32.80
N THR A 89 19.38 -38.12 -33.63
CA THR A 89 19.53 -38.21 -35.09
C THR A 89 20.04 -36.93 -35.74
N TYR A 90 19.86 -35.77 -35.08
CA TYR A 90 20.32 -34.47 -35.57
C TYR A 90 21.55 -33.95 -34.84
N THR A 91 22.13 -34.70 -33.90
CA THR A 91 23.29 -34.28 -33.10
C THR A 91 24.48 -33.89 -33.98
N ASP A 92 24.82 -34.68 -34.99
CA ASP A 92 25.94 -34.39 -35.90
C ASP A 92 25.71 -33.12 -36.72
N MET A 93 24.47 -32.92 -37.20
CA MET A 93 24.09 -31.71 -37.93
C MET A 93 24.13 -30.49 -37.01
N ALA A 94 23.62 -30.62 -35.78
CA ALA A 94 23.65 -29.57 -34.77
C ALA A 94 25.10 -29.16 -34.47
N ARG A 95 26.01 -30.11 -34.25
CA ARG A 95 27.44 -29.80 -34.01
C ARG A 95 28.11 -29.10 -35.19
N SER A 96 27.70 -29.40 -36.42
CA SER A 96 28.26 -28.77 -37.64
C SER A 96 27.70 -27.37 -37.91
N VAL A 97 26.41 -27.15 -37.63
CA VAL A 97 25.68 -25.94 -38.03
C VAL A 97 25.72 -24.89 -36.93
N ILE A 98 25.67 -25.33 -35.67
CA ILE A 98 25.45 -24.46 -34.53
C ILE A 98 26.80 -24.03 -33.98
N SER A 99 27.07 -22.73 -34.09
CA SER A 99 28.23 -22.13 -33.44
C SER A 99 27.94 -21.91 -31.96
N GLY A 100 28.67 -22.61 -31.08
CA GLY A 100 28.53 -22.46 -29.63
C GLY A 100 28.71 -21.02 -29.13
N ARG A 101 29.40 -20.16 -29.88
CA ARG A 101 29.56 -18.73 -29.55
C ARG A 101 28.24 -17.95 -29.60
N ILE A 102 27.42 -18.19 -30.61
CA ILE A 102 26.13 -17.48 -30.79
C ILE A 102 25.19 -17.87 -29.66
N LEU A 103 25.17 -19.15 -29.29
CA LEU A 103 24.32 -19.64 -28.22
C LEU A 103 24.80 -19.23 -26.83
N ASP A 104 26.12 -19.17 -26.61
CA ASP A 104 26.72 -18.64 -25.38
C ASP A 104 26.35 -17.16 -25.17
N GLU A 105 26.32 -16.35 -26.24
CA GLU A 105 25.91 -14.94 -26.18
C GLU A 105 24.42 -14.79 -25.86
N VAL A 106 23.56 -15.64 -26.43
CA VAL A 106 22.10 -15.55 -26.24
C VAL A 106 21.63 -16.25 -24.96
N GLY A 107 22.47 -17.13 -24.38
CA GLY A 107 22.17 -17.87 -23.16
C GLY A 107 21.22 -19.06 -23.37
N ILE A 108 21.26 -19.65 -24.55
CA ILE A 108 20.43 -20.81 -24.92
C ILE A 108 21.30 -22.06 -24.91
N GLY A 109 20.78 -23.14 -24.34
CA GLY A 109 21.38 -24.45 -24.29
C GLY A 109 20.79 -25.40 -25.32
N ILE A 110 21.53 -26.47 -25.62
CA ILE A 110 21.03 -27.55 -26.47
C ILE A 110 21.23 -28.87 -25.74
N ILE A 111 20.17 -29.67 -25.73
CA ILE A 111 20.21 -31.05 -25.26
C ILE A 111 19.80 -31.99 -26.38
N ALA A 112 20.59 -33.04 -26.56
CA ALA A 112 20.23 -34.17 -27.40
C ALA A 112 19.58 -35.25 -26.54
N VAL A 113 18.52 -35.87 -27.05
CA VAL A 113 17.85 -37.00 -26.40
C VAL A 113 17.87 -38.17 -27.37
N ASP A 114 18.43 -39.29 -26.91
CA ASP A 114 18.49 -40.51 -27.69
C ASP A 114 17.18 -41.32 -27.60
N GLU A 115 17.05 -42.35 -28.43
CA GLU A 115 15.87 -43.23 -28.43
C GLU A 115 15.76 -44.13 -27.19
N HIS A 116 16.83 -44.22 -26.39
CA HIS A 116 16.91 -45.02 -25.17
C HIS A 116 16.62 -44.21 -23.89
N GLY A 117 16.36 -42.90 -24.03
CA GLY A 117 16.07 -41.99 -22.94
C GLY A 117 17.31 -41.40 -22.25
N ASN A 118 18.49 -41.46 -22.87
CA ASN A 118 19.67 -40.74 -22.41
C ASN A 118 19.65 -39.30 -22.92
N VAL A 119 20.00 -38.38 -22.03
CA VAL A 119 20.08 -36.94 -22.32
C VAL A 119 21.56 -36.53 -22.35
N GLU A 120 22.04 -36.10 -23.53
CA GLU A 120 23.35 -35.49 -23.69
C GLU A 120 23.22 -33.97 -23.75
N GLU A 121 23.91 -33.25 -22.87
CA GLU A 121 23.97 -31.79 -22.91
C GLU A 121 25.07 -31.35 -23.88
N LEU A 122 24.67 -31.02 -25.12
CA LEU A 122 25.58 -30.54 -26.16
C LEU A 122 26.12 -29.14 -25.85
N LEU A 123 25.26 -28.28 -25.28
CA LEU A 123 25.64 -26.94 -24.87
C LEU A 123 24.86 -26.52 -23.62
N VAL A 124 25.58 -26.12 -22.57
CA VAL A 124 24.97 -25.62 -21.34
C VAL A 124 24.69 -24.12 -21.49
N PRO A 125 23.45 -23.66 -21.23
CA PRO A 125 23.11 -22.25 -21.30
C PRO A 125 23.89 -21.48 -20.23
N ARG A 126 24.62 -20.47 -20.65
CA ARG A 126 25.21 -19.49 -19.74
C ARG A 126 24.19 -18.39 -19.53
N PRO A 127 23.78 -18.10 -18.28
CA PRO A 127 22.81 -17.04 -18.04
C PRO A 127 23.42 -15.70 -18.48
N THR A 128 22.86 -15.11 -19.54
CA THR A 128 23.34 -13.83 -20.09
C THR A 128 23.06 -12.66 -19.15
N LYS A 129 22.15 -12.82 -18.18
CA LYS A 129 21.68 -11.74 -17.32
C LYS A 129 22.10 -11.96 -15.87
N LEU A 130 23.28 -11.44 -15.52
CA LEU A 130 23.60 -11.03 -14.14
C LEU A 130 22.57 -9.98 -13.61
N THR A 131 21.91 -9.25 -14.51
CA THR A 131 20.99 -8.14 -14.23
C THR A 131 19.69 -8.53 -13.51
N ARG A 132 19.10 -9.73 -13.72
CA ARG A 132 17.83 -10.07 -13.04
C ARG A 132 18.02 -10.30 -11.54
N ARG A 133 19.16 -10.86 -11.13
CA ARG A 133 19.50 -11.04 -9.70
C ARG A 133 19.74 -9.71 -8.99
N GLU A 134 20.31 -8.74 -9.69
CA GLU A 134 20.52 -7.38 -9.16
C GLU A 134 19.20 -6.60 -9.07
N LEU A 135 18.35 -6.70 -10.09
CA LEU A 135 17.00 -6.10 -10.08
C LEU A 135 16.12 -6.71 -8.98
N GLY A 136 16.16 -8.03 -8.78
CA GLY A 136 15.42 -8.70 -7.71
C GLY A 136 15.82 -8.22 -6.32
N LYS A 137 17.11 -8.06 -6.06
CA LYS A 137 17.61 -7.51 -4.78
C LYS A 137 17.20 -6.05 -4.57
N GLY A 138 17.29 -5.22 -5.61
CA GLY A 138 16.85 -3.82 -5.51
C GLY A 138 15.34 -3.70 -5.28
N ILE A 139 14.54 -4.56 -5.92
CA ILE A 139 13.09 -4.62 -5.70
C ILE A 139 12.76 -5.11 -4.29
N GLU A 140 13.45 -6.13 -3.77
CA GLU A 140 13.26 -6.60 -2.39
C GLU A 140 13.59 -5.52 -1.36
N GLU A 141 14.66 -4.75 -1.58
CA GLU A 141 15.05 -3.62 -0.72
C GLU A 141 13.98 -2.52 -0.76
N ILE A 142 13.51 -2.12 -1.95
CA ILE A 142 12.44 -1.13 -2.12
C ILE A 142 11.14 -1.60 -1.46
N VAL A 143 10.76 -2.87 -1.63
CA VAL A 143 9.55 -3.44 -1.02
C VAL A 143 9.69 -3.50 0.51
N GLY A 144 10.88 -3.82 1.02
CA GLY A 144 11.18 -3.76 2.45
C GLY A 144 11.03 -2.35 3.02
N ASP A 145 11.55 -1.34 2.33
CA ASP A 145 11.43 0.05 2.74
C ASP A 145 10.00 0.58 2.66
N LEU A 146 9.25 0.19 1.62
CA LEU A 146 7.83 0.52 1.52
C LEU A 146 7.02 -0.09 2.66
N ARG A 147 7.29 -1.34 3.04
CA ARG A 147 6.65 -1.98 4.20
C ARG A 147 6.93 -1.21 5.49
N ARG A 148 8.20 -0.86 5.77
CA ARG A 148 8.54 -0.06 6.95
C ARG A 148 7.81 1.28 6.99
N ARG A 149 7.74 1.98 5.85
CA ARG A 149 7.00 3.25 5.75
C ARG A 149 5.50 3.07 5.98
N ILE A 150 4.91 1.97 5.51
CA ILE A 150 3.51 1.65 5.77
C ILE A 150 3.30 1.42 7.28
N ASP A 151 4.16 0.63 7.92
CA ASP A 151 4.08 0.36 9.37
C ASP A 151 4.22 1.66 10.19
N GLU A 152 5.12 2.57 9.80
CA GLU A 152 5.26 3.90 10.42
C GLU A 152 4.00 4.76 10.24
N ILE A 153 3.41 4.76 9.05
CA ILE A 153 2.16 5.48 8.77
C ILE A 153 1.01 4.91 9.60
N GLU A 154 0.92 3.59 9.76
CA GLU A 154 -0.10 2.96 10.60
C GLU A 154 0.03 3.34 12.07
N LEU A 155 1.26 3.38 12.60
CA LEU A 155 1.52 3.84 13.97
C LEU A 155 1.12 5.32 14.15
N LEU A 156 1.51 6.19 13.21
CA LEU A 156 1.13 7.60 13.24
C LEU A 156 -0.38 7.79 13.15
N TYR A 157 -1.05 7.05 12.26
CA TYR A 157 -2.50 7.09 12.12
C TYR A 157 -3.21 6.69 13.41
N ASN A 158 -2.76 5.61 14.06
CA ASN A 158 -3.32 5.16 15.32
C ASN A 158 -3.11 6.21 16.43
N SER A 159 -1.92 6.83 16.51
CA SER A 159 -1.66 7.93 17.45
C SER A 159 -2.61 9.10 17.21
N LEU A 160 -2.72 9.57 15.96
CA LEU A 160 -3.59 10.69 15.59
C LEU A 160 -5.07 10.39 15.92
N LYS A 161 -5.50 9.15 15.68
CA LYS A 161 -6.86 8.69 16.01
C LYS A 161 -7.13 8.76 17.51
N THR A 162 -6.15 8.37 18.34
CA THR A 162 -6.28 8.48 19.80
C THR A 162 -6.33 9.94 20.27
N GLU A 163 -5.46 10.81 19.73
CA GLU A 163 -5.46 12.24 20.04
C GLU A 163 -6.78 12.90 19.64
N PHE A 164 -7.31 12.55 18.46
CA PHE A 164 -8.61 13.04 18.00
C PHE A 164 -9.75 12.60 18.93
N GLY A 165 -9.71 11.34 19.42
CA GLY A 165 -10.66 10.85 20.41
C GLY A 165 -10.64 11.67 21.71
N VAL A 166 -9.44 11.93 22.25
CA VAL A 166 -9.27 12.76 23.46
C VAL A 166 -9.75 14.19 23.22
N LEU A 167 -9.44 14.77 22.05
CA LEU A 167 -9.88 16.12 21.72
C LEU A 167 -11.41 16.21 21.58
N SER A 168 -12.02 15.21 20.94
CA SER A 168 -13.47 15.11 20.84
C SER A 168 -14.13 15.02 22.21
N GLU A 169 -13.61 14.21 23.13
CA GLU A 169 -14.11 14.17 24.51
C GLU A 169 -13.99 15.53 25.22
N LYS A 170 -12.87 16.23 25.06
CA LYS A 170 -12.69 17.57 25.63
C LYS A 170 -13.72 18.55 25.08
N ILE A 171 -13.97 18.54 23.76
CA ILE A 171 -14.98 19.38 23.12
C ILE A 171 -16.37 19.08 23.71
N THR A 172 -16.77 17.81 23.81
CA THR A 172 -18.08 17.46 24.39
C THR A 172 -18.23 17.90 25.85
N LYS A 173 -17.15 17.88 26.65
CA LYS A 173 -17.15 18.42 28.01
C LYS A 173 -17.35 19.94 28.02
N ILE A 174 -16.65 20.66 27.15
CA ILE A 174 -16.78 22.12 27.03
C ILE A 174 -18.21 22.48 26.60
N GLU A 175 -18.76 21.81 25.59
CA GLU A 175 -20.14 22.01 25.13
C GLU A 175 -21.16 21.83 26.26
N ARG A 176 -21.02 20.78 27.09
CA ARG A 176 -21.86 20.58 28.28
C ARG A 176 -21.73 21.72 29.28
N THR A 177 -20.49 22.14 29.59
CA THR A 177 -20.28 23.25 30.53
C THR A 177 -20.87 24.56 30.04
N LEU A 178 -20.76 24.85 28.73
CA LEU A 178 -21.36 26.02 28.11
C LEU A 178 -22.89 25.96 28.14
N SER A 179 -23.48 24.78 27.94
CA SER A 179 -24.94 24.60 28.08
C SER A 179 -25.42 24.90 29.49
N MET A 180 -24.74 24.37 30.52
CA MET A 180 -25.08 24.65 31.92
C MET A 180 -24.92 26.12 32.27
N LEU A 181 -23.81 26.75 31.87
CA LEU A 181 -23.59 28.18 32.08
C LEU A 181 -24.66 29.04 31.39
N ARG A 182 -25.10 28.65 30.19
CA ARG A 182 -26.18 29.34 29.48
C ARG A 182 -27.49 29.25 30.25
N GLU A 183 -27.84 28.07 30.75
CA GLU A 183 -29.03 27.88 31.59
C GLU A 183 -28.97 28.71 32.87
N GLU A 184 -27.81 28.73 33.56
CA GLU A 184 -27.61 29.56 34.76
C GLU A 184 -27.78 31.05 34.46
N VAL A 185 -27.22 31.53 33.34
CA VAL A 185 -27.37 32.93 32.90
C VAL A 185 -28.84 33.25 32.59
N ASP A 186 -29.58 32.34 31.95
CA ASP A 186 -30.99 32.54 31.63
C ASP A 186 -31.85 32.58 32.90
N VAL A 187 -31.55 31.72 33.89
CA VAL A 187 -32.18 31.75 35.22
C VAL A 187 -31.88 33.07 35.96
N LEU A 188 -30.63 33.52 35.94
CA LEU A 188 -30.22 34.79 36.56
C LEU A 188 -30.89 35.99 35.89
N LYS A 189 -30.98 36.01 34.56
CA LYS A 189 -31.72 37.02 33.81
C LYS A 189 -33.20 37.02 34.20
N GLY A 190 -33.83 35.85 34.28
CA GLY A 190 -35.23 35.72 34.71
C GLY A 190 -35.45 36.26 36.12
N LYS A 191 -34.56 35.94 37.07
CA LYS A 191 -34.61 36.48 38.44
C LYS A 191 -34.39 38.00 38.47
N LEU A 192 -33.50 38.52 37.64
CA LEU A 192 -33.25 39.96 37.52
C LEU A 192 -34.47 40.71 36.96
N SER A 193 -35.20 40.10 36.02
CA SER A 193 -36.46 40.65 35.49
C SER A 193 -37.62 40.64 36.50
N THR A 194 -37.56 39.81 37.54
CA THR A 194 -38.55 39.77 38.63
C THR A 194 -38.21 40.66 39.82
N LEU A 195 -37.03 41.29 39.84
CA LEU A 195 -36.68 42.26 40.87
C LEU A 195 -37.35 43.60 40.53
N PRO A 196 -38.04 44.26 41.49
CA PRO A 196 -38.64 45.55 41.25
C PRO A 196 -37.56 46.55 40.84
N THR A 197 -37.79 47.23 39.72
CA THR A 197 -36.88 48.25 39.22
C THR A 197 -36.84 49.37 40.25
N ARG A 198 -35.64 49.87 40.61
CA ARG A 198 -35.43 50.94 41.61
C ARG A 198 -36.31 52.20 41.42
N HIS A 199 -36.94 52.37 40.27
CA HIS A 199 -37.89 53.45 39.98
C HIS A 199 -39.26 53.27 40.66
N GLU A 200 -39.75 52.05 40.90
CA GLU A 200 -41.07 51.85 41.53
C GLU A 200 -41.07 52.17 43.04
N ILE A 201 -39.93 51.98 43.73
CA ILE A 201 -39.81 52.24 45.18
C ILE A 201 -39.81 53.75 45.49
N ILE A 202 -39.48 54.60 44.51
CA ILE A 202 -39.35 56.05 44.71
C ILE A 202 -40.71 56.76 44.53
N GLU A 203 -41.59 56.26 43.65
CA GLU A 203 -42.89 56.89 43.41
C GLU A 203 -43.84 56.74 44.61
N GLU A 204 -43.75 55.66 45.40
CA GLU A 204 -44.63 55.45 46.56
C GLU A 204 -44.29 56.33 47.79
N ILE A 205 -43.10 56.95 47.81
CA ILE A 205 -42.63 57.82 48.90
C ILE A 205 -42.85 59.31 48.58
N GLY A 206 -43.16 59.65 47.32
CA GLY A 206 -43.20 61.03 46.82
C GLY A 206 -44.40 61.89 47.22
N GLU A 207 -45.45 61.32 47.81
CA GLU A 207 -46.71 62.05 48.05
C GLU A 207 -47.07 62.14 49.54
N LYS A 208 -46.19 62.80 50.33
CA LYS A 208 -46.58 63.35 51.65
C LYS A 208 -46.25 64.83 51.72
N THR A 209 -47.30 65.64 51.62
CA THR A 209 -47.32 67.08 51.86
C THR A 209 -46.74 67.40 53.24
N LEU A 210 -45.76 68.33 53.26
CA LEU A 210 -45.04 68.76 54.47
C LEU A 210 -45.99 69.46 55.45
N ALA A 211 -46.18 68.87 56.64
CA ALA A 211 -46.89 69.51 57.74
C ALA A 211 -46.14 70.77 58.26
N PRO A 212 -46.85 71.82 58.72
CA PRO A 212 -46.23 73.01 59.28
C PRO A 212 -45.45 72.72 60.58
N VAL A 213 -44.36 73.46 60.79
CA VAL A 213 -43.31 73.23 61.83
C VAL A 213 -43.84 73.28 63.27
N GLU A 214 -45.05 73.78 63.50
CA GLU A 214 -45.65 73.89 64.83
C GLU A 214 -46.02 72.54 65.44
N GLU A 215 -46.27 71.51 64.62
CA GLU A 215 -46.60 70.14 65.05
C GLU A 215 -45.38 69.24 65.28
N LEU A 216 -44.17 69.75 65.08
CA LEU A 216 -42.96 68.98 65.34
C LEU A 216 -42.68 68.86 66.85
N PRO A 217 -42.25 67.69 67.36
CA PRO A 217 -41.84 67.53 68.75
C PRO A 217 -40.75 68.54 69.15
N SER A 218 -40.75 68.97 70.41
CA SER A 218 -39.89 70.06 70.92
C SER A 218 -38.38 69.86 70.65
N PHE A 219 -37.90 68.61 70.57
CA PHE A 219 -36.49 68.31 70.27
C PHE A 219 -36.11 68.57 68.80
N ALA A 220 -37.07 68.59 67.89
CA ALA A 220 -36.84 68.74 66.45
C ALA A 220 -36.93 70.21 65.99
N LYS A 221 -37.54 71.10 66.80
CA LYS A 221 -37.77 72.51 66.43
C LYS A 221 -36.49 73.31 66.22
N ASN A 222 -35.39 72.94 66.88
CA ASN A 222 -34.11 73.65 66.81
C ASN A 222 -33.05 72.89 66.00
N ASN A 223 -33.45 72.01 65.08
CA ASN A 223 -32.49 71.29 64.24
C ASN A 223 -32.02 72.17 63.06
N PRO A 224 -30.72 72.56 63.00
CA PRO A 224 -30.20 73.45 61.97
C PRO A 224 -30.29 72.86 60.55
N TRP A 225 -30.44 71.53 60.42
CA TRP A 225 -30.56 70.86 59.13
C TRP A 225 -31.93 71.03 58.47
N LEU A 226 -32.98 71.36 59.22
CA LEU A 226 -34.32 71.56 58.65
C LEU A 226 -34.39 72.76 57.70
N GLU A 227 -33.66 73.84 58.01
CA GLU A 227 -33.58 75.00 57.12
C GLU A 227 -32.80 74.71 55.83
N ILE A 228 -31.73 73.92 55.95
CA ILE A 228 -30.88 73.53 54.82
C ILE A 228 -31.68 72.63 53.86
N LEU A 229 -32.47 71.70 54.41
CA LEU A 229 -33.32 70.81 53.63
C LEU A 229 -34.47 71.56 52.95
N ARG A 230 -35.16 72.48 53.65
CA ARG A 230 -36.20 73.34 53.04
C ARG A 230 -35.66 74.22 51.93
N LYS A 231 -34.43 74.73 52.03
CA LYS A 231 -33.81 75.52 50.96
C LYS A 231 -33.47 74.71 49.72
N ARG A 232 -33.24 73.39 49.85
CA ARG A 232 -32.96 72.51 48.72
C ARG A 232 -34.21 72.07 47.97
N GLU A 233 -35.35 71.92 48.63
CA GLU A 233 -36.62 71.54 47.98
C GLU A 233 -37.30 72.69 47.20
N ARG A 234 -36.91 73.94 47.44
CA ARG A 234 -37.44 75.11 46.69
C ARG A 234 -36.68 75.43 45.40
N LYS A 235 -35.82 74.53 44.92
CA LYS A 235 -35.00 74.73 43.73
C LYS A 235 -35.32 73.72 42.64
#